data_AF-A0A3C0ZF15-F1
#
_entry.id   AF-A0A3C0ZF15-F1
#
_cell.length_a   1.000
_cell.length_b   1.000
_cell.length_c   1.000
_cell.angle_alpha   90.00
_cell.angle_beta   90.00
_cell.angle_gamma   90.00
#
_symmetry.space_group_name_H-M   'P 1'
#
loop_
_entity.id
_entity.type
_entity.pdbx_description
1 polymer ?
#
loop_
_entity_poly.entity_id
_entity_poly.type
_entity_poly.pdbx_seq_one_letter_code
_entity_poly.pdbx_strand_id
1 'polypeptide(L)'
;RTYFHRFTLKSRKQVTHIVMDMNASYDVVMKEVFSNARLSIDRFHIIQQMTGAFNNQRIQTMEQLKKSDPQAQKDYRIKVTKRIAFGFRIFRHLRMRVLIQQNICEII
;
A
#
# COMPACT_ATOMS: atom_id res chain seq x y z
N ARG A 1 21.45 -14.34 -6.02
CA ARG A 1 21.77 -14.94 -7.34
C ARG A 1 22.04 -16.43 -7.23
N THR A 2 23.08 -16.87 -6.49
CA THR A 2 23.53 -18.28 -6.38
C THR A 2 22.41 -19.29 -6.11
N TYR A 3 21.44 -18.94 -5.25
CA TYR A 3 20.28 -19.78 -4.98
C TYR A 3 19.52 -20.20 -6.26
N PHE A 4 19.30 -19.28 -7.20
CA PHE A 4 18.46 -19.53 -8.37
C PHE A 4 19.18 -20.27 -9.51
N HIS A 5 20.52 -20.29 -9.52
CA HIS A 5 21.28 -21.02 -10.53
C HIS A 5 21.21 -22.54 -10.39
N ARG A 6 20.70 -23.05 -9.26
CA ARG A 6 20.37 -24.48 -9.11
C ARG A 6 19.27 -24.93 -10.09
N PHE A 7 18.45 -24.00 -10.58
CA PHE A 7 17.38 -24.28 -11.53
C PHE A 7 17.86 -24.02 -12.96
N THR A 8 17.49 -24.92 -13.86
CA THR A 8 17.86 -24.82 -15.28
C THR A 8 17.35 -23.50 -15.88
N LEU A 9 18.07 -22.98 -16.88
CA LEU A 9 17.63 -21.77 -17.59
C LEU A 9 16.25 -21.97 -18.24
N LYS A 10 15.96 -23.18 -18.73
CA LYS A 10 14.65 -23.54 -19.29
C LYS A 10 13.54 -23.36 -18.26
N SER A 11 13.72 -23.89 -17.04
CA SER A 11 12.75 -23.72 -15.95
C SER A 11 12.59 -22.26 -15.54
N ARG A 12 13.69 -21.50 -15.46
CA ARG A 12 13.62 -20.07 -15.08
C ARG A 12 12.89 -19.21 -16.11
N LYS A 13 13.05 -19.51 -17.40
CA LYS A 13 12.33 -18.82 -18.50
C LYS A 13 10.83 -19.11 -18.53
N GLN A 14 10.36 -20.15 -17.85
CA GLN A 14 8.93 -20.49 -17.74
C GLN A 14 8.22 -19.67 -16.65
N VAL A 15 8.96 -19.00 -15.77
CA VAL A 15 8.36 -18.11 -14.77
C VAL A 15 7.75 -16.91 -15.48
N THR A 16 6.45 -16.70 -15.28
CA THR A 16 5.69 -15.64 -15.95
C THR A 16 5.41 -14.44 -15.05
N HIS A 17 5.34 -14.65 -13.74
CA HIS A 17 4.99 -13.61 -12.77
C HIS A 17 5.80 -13.80 -11.49
N ILE A 18 6.32 -12.68 -10.96
CA ILE A 18 7.01 -12.62 -9.68
C ILE A 18 6.34 -11.54 -8.85
N VAL A 19 5.93 -11.92 -7.64
CA VAL A 19 5.52 -10.96 -6.62
C VAL A 19 6.72 -10.74 -5.71
N MET A 20 7.14 -9.49 -5.54
CA MET A 20 8.27 -9.16 -4.67
C MET A 20 7.98 -8.00 -3.73
N ASP A 21 8.72 -7.98 -2.62
CA ASP A 21 8.81 -6.84 -1.72
C ASP A 21 9.38 -5.60 -2.44
N MET A 22 9.16 -4.40 -1.89
CA MET A 22 9.63 -3.11 -2.40
C MET A 22 11.13 -2.85 -2.22
N ASN A 23 11.92 -3.86 -1.83
CA ASN A 23 13.36 -3.72 -1.74
C ASN A 23 14.00 -3.69 -3.14
N ALA A 24 14.54 -2.52 -3.50
CA ALA A 24 15.16 -2.26 -4.80
C ALA A 24 16.32 -3.20 -5.16
N SER A 25 16.97 -3.83 -4.17
CA SER A 25 18.07 -4.76 -4.41
C SER A 25 17.64 -6.01 -5.19
N TYR A 26 16.37 -6.41 -5.09
CA TYR A 26 15.85 -7.58 -5.78
C TYR A 26 15.49 -7.31 -7.24
N ASP A 27 15.21 -6.07 -7.63
CA ASP A 27 14.78 -5.75 -9.01
C ASP A 27 15.85 -6.17 -10.03
N VAL A 28 17.11 -5.82 -9.76
CA VAL A 28 18.25 -6.17 -10.62
C VAL A 28 18.45 -7.68 -10.71
N VAL A 29 18.36 -8.38 -9.58
CA VAL A 29 18.57 -9.82 -9.52
C VAL A 29 17.45 -10.59 -10.21
N MET A 30 16.19 -10.17 -10.03
CA MET A 30 15.03 -10.88 -10.59
C MET A 30 14.97 -10.73 -12.11
N LYS A 31 15.30 -9.56 -12.66
CA LYS A 31 15.39 -9.35 -14.12
C LYS A 31 16.45 -10.22 -14.78
N GLU A 32 17.59 -10.42 -14.12
CA GLU A 32 18.67 -11.27 -14.62
C GLU A 32 18.32 -12.77 -14.52
N VAL A 33 17.72 -13.18 -13.42
CA VAL A 33 17.41 -14.59 -13.16
C VAL A 33 16.19 -15.05 -13.97
N PHE A 34 15.17 -14.20 -14.10
CA PHE A 34 13.86 -14.48 -14.67
C PHE A 34 13.49 -13.48 -15.77
N SER A 35 14.19 -13.56 -16.90
CA SER A 35 14.07 -12.60 -18.01
C SER A 35 12.66 -12.44 -18.59
N ASN A 36 11.79 -13.44 -18.44
CA ASN A 36 10.44 -13.47 -19.02
C ASN A 36 9.34 -13.13 -18.01
N ALA A 37 9.68 -12.96 -16.73
CA ALA A 37 8.70 -12.78 -15.69
C ALA A 37 8.26 -11.31 -15.56
N ARG A 38 6.95 -11.09 -15.41
CA ARG A 38 6.38 -9.80 -15.04
C ARG A 38 6.53 -9.59 -13.54
N LEU A 39 7.05 -8.43 -13.15
CA LEU A 39 7.24 -8.05 -11.77
C LEU A 39 5.99 -7.36 -11.21
N SER A 40 5.51 -7.81 -10.06
CA SER A 40 4.44 -7.18 -9.30
C SER A 40 4.92 -6.89 -7.89
N ILE A 41 4.60 -5.70 -7.38
CA ILE A 41 4.87 -5.35 -5.98
C ILE A 41 3.87 -6.09 -5.10
N ASP A 42 4.36 -6.67 -4.01
CA ASP A 42 3.53 -7.30 -2.99
C ASP A 42 2.60 -6.24 -2.35
N ARG A 43 1.30 -6.57 -2.41
CA ARG A 43 0.22 -5.72 -1.94
C ARG A 43 0.27 -5.46 -0.44
N PHE A 44 0.84 -6.39 0.34
CA PHE A 44 0.96 -6.24 1.78
C PHE A 44 1.80 -4.99 2.13
N HIS A 45 2.95 -4.83 1.49
CA HIS A 45 3.82 -3.69 1.76
C HIS A 45 3.18 -2.36 1.33
N ILE A 46 2.41 -2.34 0.22
CA ILE A 46 1.64 -1.17 -0.20
C ILE A 46 0.60 -0.81 0.87
N ILE A 47 -0.20 -1.79 1.32
CA ILE A 47 -1.23 -1.59 2.34
C ILE A 47 -0.60 -1.12 3.66
N GLN A 48 0.52 -1.71 4.07
CA GLN A 48 1.25 -1.35 5.27
C GLN A 48 1.74 0.09 5.21
N GLN A 49 2.39 0.51 4.11
CA GLN A 49 2.87 1.89 3.95
C GLN A 49 1.71 2.89 3.92
N MET A 50 0.63 2.60 3.20
CA MET A 50 -0.56 3.46 3.17
C MET A 50 -1.18 3.61 4.56
N THR A 51 -1.34 2.49 5.28
CA THR A 51 -1.89 2.50 6.65
C THR A 51 -1.02 3.34 7.59
N GLY A 52 0.31 3.19 7.51
CA GLY A 52 1.27 3.99 8.26
C GLY A 52 1.13 5.50 7.96
N ALA A 53 1.09 5.87 6.68
CA ALA A 53 0.93 7.25 6.25
C ALA A 53 -0.38 7.88 6.77
N PHE A 54 -1.51 7.17 6.67
CA PHE A 54 -2.78 7.65 7.21
C PHE A 54 -2.77 7.75 8.74
N ASN A 55 -2.13 6.82 9.44
CA ASN A 55 -2.00 6.89 10.88
C ASN A 55 -1.14 8.10 11.31
N ASN A 56 -0.06 8.40 10.59
CA ASN A 56 0.76 9.59 10.85
C ASN A 56 -0.05 10.87 10.65
N GLN A 57 -0.81 10.95 9.55
CA GLN A 57 -1.69 12.10 9.29
C GLN A 57 -2.78 12.25 10.37
N ARG A 58 -3.32 11.14 10.88
CA ARG A 58 -4.24 11.12 12.01
C ARG A 58 -3.61 11.74 13.25
N ILE A 59 -2.39 11.31 13.60
CA ILE A 59 -1.66 11.80 14.78
C ILE A 59 -1.41 13.31 14.65
N GLN A 60 -0.89 13.77 13.51
CA GLN A 60 -0.65 15.19 13.25
C GLN A 60 -1.94 16.03 13.36
N THR A 61 -3.03 15.54 12.76
CA THR A 61 -4.34 16.20 12.84
C THR A 61 -4.83 16.26 14.30
N MET A 62 -4.67 15.19 15.07
CA MET A 62 -5.03 15.16 16.48
C MET A 62 -4.23 16.15 17.32
N GLU A 63 -2.92 16.27 17.07
CA GLU A 63 -2.05 17.22 17.76
C GLU A 63 -2.41 18.67 17.45
N GLN A 64 -2.74 18.98 16.20
CA GLN A 64 -3.19 20.33 15.81
C GLN A 64 -4.53 20.67 16.45
N LEU A 65 -5.48 19.73 16.44
CA LEU A 65 -6.80 19.92 17.04
C LEU A 65 -6.76 20.06 18.56
N LYS A 66 -5.69 19.63 19.25
CA LYS A 66 -5.47 19.94 20.68
C LYS A 66 -5.58 21.41 21.02
N LYS A 67 -5.49 22.29 20.03
CA LYS A 67 -5.41 23.74 20.18
C LYS A 67 -6.74 24.51 19.96
N SER A 68 -7.84 23.88 19.53
CA SER A 68 -9.12 24.56 19.26
C SER A 68 -10.31 23.73 19.78
N ASP A 69 -11.44 24.38 20.13
CA ASP A 69 -12.60 23.87 20.90
C ASP A 69 -12.63 22.34 21.17
N PRO A 70 -12.38 21.90 22.42
CA PRO A 70 -11.36 20.86 22.61
C PRO A 70 -11.84 19.42 22.45
N GLN A 71 -13.14 19.14 22.50
CA GLN A 71 -13.62 17.76 22.68
C GLN A 71 -14.46 17.26 21.50
N ALA A 72 -15.51 17.99 21.10
CA ALA A 72 -16.46 17.52 20.09
C ALA A 72 -15.88 17.49 18.67
N GLN A 73 -15.10 18.51 18.26
CA GLN A 73 -14.47 18.53 16.92
C GLN A 73 -13.31 17.54 16.79
N LYS A 74 -12.55 17.32 17.88
CA LYS A 74 -11.54 16.26 17.93
C LYS A 74 -12.17 14.89 17.74
N ASP A 75 -13.22 14.59 18.50
CA ASP A 75 -13.84 13.27 18.49
C ASP A 75 -14.45 12.95 17.12
N TYR A 76 -15.04 13.93 16.43
CA TYR A 76 -15.54 13.75 15.07
C TYR A 76 -14.42 13.50 14.05
N ARG A 77 -13.37 14.34 14.04
CA ARG A 77 -12.25 14.17 13.09
C ARG A 77 -11.45 12.90 13.36
N ILE A 78 -11.24 12.54 14.62
CA ILE A 78 -10.62 11.27 15.03
C ILE A 78 -11.48 10.08 14.61
N LYS A 79 -12.81 10.13 14.80
CA LYS A 79 -13.72 9.09 14.30
C LYS A 79 -13.62 8.95 12.79
N VAL A 80 -13.67 10.04 12.03
CA VAL A 80 -13.56 10.03 10.56
C VAL A 80 -12.22 9.45 10.13
N THR A 81 -11.11 9.88 10.73
CA THR A 81 -9.78 9.35 10.37
C THR A 81 -9.57 7.91 10.81
N LYS A 82 -10.12 7.46 11.96
CA LYS A 82 -10.14 6.03 12.33
C LYS A 82 -10.99 5.22 11.35
N ARG A 83 -12.13 5.75 10.89
CA ARG A 83 -12.99 5.11 9.88
C ARG A 83 -12.26 4.93 8.56
N ILE A 84 -11.44 5.92 8.19
CA ILE A 84 -10.53 5.86 7.04
C ILE A 84 -9.42 4.83 7.36
N ALA A 85 -8.54 5.06 8.33
CA ALA A 85 -7.37 4.20 8.58
C ALA A 85 -7.68 2.71 8.89
N PHE A 86 -8.73 2.40 9.65
CA PHE A 86 -9.06 1.02 10.07
C PHE A 86 -10.14 0.33 9.21
N GLY A 87 -10.83 1.06 8.33
CA GLY A 87 -11.92 0.50 7.51
C GLY A 87 -11.45 -0.27 6.27
N PHE A 88 -10.16 -0.25 5.95
CA PHE A 88 -9.65 -0.73 4.67
C PHE A 88 -8.93 -2.08 4.80
N ARG A 89 -9.72 -3.13 4.98
CA ARG A 89 -9.24 -4.50 4.77
C ARG A 89 -8.98 -4.82 3.29
N ILE A 90 -9.48 -3.98 2.37
CA ILE A 90 -9.43 -4.21 0.91
C ILE A 90 -9.05 -2.91 0.19
N PHE A 91 -7.98 -2.96 -0.63
CA PHE A 91 -7.50 -1.85 -1.47
C PHE A 91 -8.62 -1.22 -2.33
N ARG A 92 -9.58 -2.02 -2.79
CA ARG A 92 -10.75 -1.57 -3.57
C ARG A 92 -11.57 -0.51 -2.81
N HIS A 93 -11.81 -0.68 -1.52
CA HIS A 93 -12.59 0.27 -0.73
C HIS A 93 -11.82 1.57 -0.47
N LEU A 94 -10.50 1.46 -0.27
CA LEU A 94 -9.61 2.61 -0.16
C LEU A 94 -9.61 3.42 -1.46
N ARG A 95 -9.38 2.77 -2.60
CA ARG A 95 -9.37 3.40 -3.92
C ARG A 95 -10.71 4.09 -4.23
N MET A 96 -11.84 3.39 -4.04
CA MET A 96 -13.17 3.98 -4.29
C MET A 96 -13.40 5.22 -3.42
N ARG A 97 -13.00 5.22 -2.15
CA ARG A 97 -13.18 6.39 -1.29
C ARG A 97 -12.25 7.55 -1.64
N VAL A 98 -11.01 7.30 -2.04
CA VAL A 98 -10.11 8.36 -2.54
C VAL A 98 -10.71 9.01 -3.77
N LEU A 99 -11.25 8.21 -4.70
CA LEU A 99 -11.90 8.71 -5.92
C LEU A 99 -13.16 9.54 -5.59
N ILE A 100 -14.00 9.10 -4.66
CA ILE A 100 -15.18 9.87 -4.21
C ILE A 100 -14.75 11.17 -3.51
N GLN A 101 -13.76 11.11 -2.62
CA GLN A 101 -13.30 12.29 -1.86
C GLN A 101 -12.60 13.34 -2.74
N GLN A 102 -12.06 12.93 -3.89
CA GLN A 102 -11.50 13.81 -4.92
C GLN A 102 -12.52 14.21 -6.01
N ASN A 103 -13.81 13.87 -5.85
CA ASN A 103 -14.86 14.09 -6.86
C ASN A 103 -14.57 13.47 -8.25
N ILE A 104 -13.82 12.37 -8.28
CA ILE A 104 -13.48 11.66 -9.52
C ILE A 104 -14.52 10.56 -9.85
N CYS A 105 -15.24 10.05 -8.85
CA CYS A 105 -16.36 9.12 -9.03
C CYS A 105 -17.55 9.52 -8.16
N GLU A 106 -18.75 9.41 -8.72
CA GLU A 106 -20.01 9.54 -7.98
C GLU A 106 -20.49 8.17 -7.47
N ILE A 107 -21.19 8.17 -6.34
CA ILE A 107 -21.85 6.96 -5.83
C ILE A 107 -23.14 6.80 -6.64
N ILE A 108 -23.14 5.83 -7.55
CA ILE A 108 -24.35 5.34 -8.24
C ILE A 108 -25.08 4.38 -7.30
#